data_AF-A0A926EUA0-F1
#
_entry.id   AF-A0A926EUA0-F1
#
_cell.length_a   1.000
_cell.length_b   1.000
_cell.length_c   1.000
_cell.angle_alpha   90.00
_cell.angle_beta   90.00
_cell.angle_gamma   90.00
#
_symmetry.space_group_name_H-M   'P 1'
#
loop_
_entity.id
_entity.type
_entity.pdbx_description
1 polymer ?
#
loop_
_entity_poly.entity_id
_entity_poly.type
_entity_poly.pdbx_seq_one_letter_code
_entity_poly.pdbx_strand_id
1 'polypeptide(L)'
;MSICTFIASDFPLTEVSPVQDYPFEINLDNGTIYDGGADDNYFLHFFQDVQNYTNKKNGVCLEWNYFTEGRAKQIIEYMKNALQNTTSIELWHVWLMDYYEFEDRPVIHRQTVSIDELTTKHIKEIDDAEIWNTPDKMYPNRPSFYCLEIKR
;
A
#
# COMPACT_ATOMS: atom_id res chain seq x y z
N MET A 1 16.62 -1.90 0.55
CA MET A 1 15.41 -1.52 -0.20
C MET A 1 14.36 -2.60 -0.02
N SER A 2 13.12 -2.21 0.19
CA SER A 2 11.99 -3.10 0.42
C SER A 2 10.76 -2.62 -0.36
N ILE A 3 9.77 -3.48 -0.47
CA ILE A 3 8.45 -3.09 -0.96
C ILE A 3 7.78 -2.23 0.11
N CYS A 4 7.03 -1.21 -0.33
CA CYS A 4 6.23 -0.35 0.52
C CYS A 4 4.85 -0.17 -0.09
N THR A 5 3.81 -0.40 0.72
CA THR A 5 2.44 -0.02 0.41
C THR A 5 2.11 1.24 1.20
N PHE A 6 1.64 2.31 0.58
CA PHE A 6 1.29 3.54 1.30
C PHE A 6 0.05 4.22 0.74
N ILE A 7 -0.63 4.98 1.59
CA ILE A 7 -1.80 5.78 1.26
C ILE A 7 -1.37 7.25 1.22
N ALA A 8 -1.73 7.97 0.17
CA ALA A 8 -1.38 9.37 -0.02
C ALA A 8 -2.61 10.27 -0.22
N SER A 9 -2.58 11.47 0.35
CA SER A 9 -3.71 12.41 0.38
C SER A 9 -3.28 13.87 0.43
N ASP A 10 -4.12 14.76 -0.08
CA ASP A 10 -3.96 16.22 0.09
C ASP A 10 -4.42 16.70 1.48
N PHE A 11 -5.18 15.86 2.19
CA PHE A 11 -5.59 16.08 3.58
C PHE A 11 -4.71 15.26 4.53
N PRO A 12 -4.38 15.76 5.74
CA PRO A 12 -3.61 15.01 6.73
C PRO A 12 -4.21 13.63 7.03
N LEU A 13 -3.35 12.63 7.03
CA LEU A 13 -3.66 11.24 7.35
C LEU A 13 -3.24 10.95 8.80
N THR A 14 -3.90 10.03 9.48
CA THR A 14 -3.63 9.71 10.88
C THR A 14 -2.96 8.34 11.00
N GLU A 15 -2.03 8.23 11.94
CA GLU A 15 -1.45 6.93 12.27
C GLU A 15 -2.48 6.00 12.92
N VAL A 16 -2.28 4.71 12.73
CA VAL A 16 -3.11 3.65 13.30
C VAL A 16 -2.19 2.58 13.86
N SER A 17 -2.53 2.08 15.04
CA SER A 17 -1.86 0.94 15.67
C SER A 17 -2.92 -0.08 16.10
N PRO A 18 -2.56 -1.38 16.19
CA PRO A 18 -3.43 -2.40 16.76
C PRO A 18 -3.85 -2.03 18.19
N VAL A 19 -5.06 -2.43 18.60
CA VAL A 19 -5.58 -2.07 19.94
C VAL A 19 -4.87 -2.82 21.08
N GLN A 20 -4.20 -3.93 20.74
CA GLN A 20 -3.47 -4.78 21.66
C GLN A 20 -2.36 -5.52 20.92
N ASP A 21 -1.44 -6.13 21.66
CA ASP A 21 -0.45 -7.03 21.08
C ASP A 21 -1.14 -8.34 20.65
N TYR A 22 -0.79 -8.80 19.45
CA TYR A 22 -1.26 -10.06 18.90
C TYR A 22 -0.14 -11.10 18.88
N PRO A 23 -0.45 -12.41 19.00
CA PRO A 23 0.55 -13.45 18.90
C PRO A 23 1.22 -13.39 17.53
N PHE A 24 2.49 -13.75 17.45
CA PHE A 24 3.24 -13.82 16.20
C PHE A 24 4.04 -15.12 16.17
N GLU A 25 3.62 -16.03 15.30
CA GLU A 25 4.18 -17.36 15.16
C GLU A 25 4.70 -17.56 13.74
N ILE A 26 5.97 -17.94 13.62
CA ILE A 26 6.59 -18.34 12.36
C ILE A 26 6.76 -19.86 12.39
N ASN A 27 6.10 -20.55 11.47
CA ASN A 27 6.31 -21.97 11.27
C ASN A 27 7.18 -22.17 10.02
N LEU A 28 8.43 -22.56 10.25
CA LEU A 28 9.44 -22.74 9.20
C LEU A 28 9.20 -24.01 8.37
N ASP A 29 8.58 -25.03 8.96
CA ASP A 29 8.36 -26.32 8.29
C ASP A 29 7.32 -26.20 7.16
N ASN A 30 6.32 -25.36 7.35
CA ASN A 30 5.27 -25.10 6.37
C ASN A 30 5.39 -23.72 5.68
N GLY A 31 6.37 -22.90 6.08
CA GLY A 31 6.59 -21.57 5.53
C GLY A 31 5.44 -20.60 5.81
N THR A 32 4.75 -20.74 6.95
CA THR A 32 3.59 -19.90 7.29
C THR A 32 3.88 -18.95 8.44
N ILE A 33 3.18 -17.82 8.41
CA ILE A 33 3.13 -16.83 9.49
C ILE A 33 1.70 -16.80 10.01
N TYR A 34 1.54 -16.87 11.33
CA TYR A 34 0.25 -16.66 11.99
C TYR A 34 0.38 -15.54 13.00
N ASP A 35 -0.48 -14.53 12.87
CA ASP A 35 -0.43 -13.30 13.67
C ASP A 35 -1.72 -13.08 14.49
N GLY A 36 -2.41 -14.17 14.85
CA GLY A 36 -3.71 -14.12 15.50
C GLY A 36 -4.90 -13.88 14.56
N GLY A 37 -4.66 -13.38 13.34
CA GLY A 37 -5.70 -13.16 12.33
C GLY A 37 -6.68 -12.01 12.66
N ALA A 38 -6.33 -11.14 13.60
CA ALA A 38 -7.16 -9.99 13.94
C ALA A 38 -7.15 -8.92 12.83
N ASP A 39 -8.33 -8.34 12.59
CA ASP A 39 -8.57 -7.39 11.49
C ASP A 39 -7.90 -6.03 11.71
N ASP A 40 -7.62 -5.65 12.96
CA ASP A 40 -6.91 -4.43 13.35
C ASP A 40 -5.41 -4.65 13.57
N ASN A 41 -4.90 -5.87 13.34
CA ASN A 41 -3.46 -6.16 13.43
C ASN A 41 -2.71 -5.63 12.20
N TYR A 42 -2.63 -4.31 12.08
CA TYR A 42 -1.87 -3.58 11.08
C TYR A 42 -1.47 -2.22 11.65
N PHE A 43 -0.46 -1.60 11.04
CA PHE A 43 -0.07 -0.24 11.36
C PHE A 43 -0.21 0.67 10.15
N LEU A 44 -0.52 1.95 10.43
CA LEU A 44 -0.33 3.06 9.51
C LEU A 44 0.65 4.03 10.15
N HIS A 45 1.82 4.21 9.54
CA HIS A 45 2.88 5.08 10.04
C HIS A 45 3.11 6.25 9.10
N PHE A 46 3.46 7.43 9.61
CA PHE A 46 3.76 8.56 8.72
C PHE A 46 4.84 8.23 7.69
N PHE A 47 4.54 8.51 6.42
CA PHE A 47 5.45 8.29 5.30
C PHE A 47 5.99 9.62 4.80
N GLN A 48 7.25 9.91 5.15
CA GLN A 48 7.91 11.19 4.89
C GLN A 48 8.32 11.41 3.43
N ASP A 49 8.42 10.33 2.66
CA ASP A 49 8.95 10.35 1.29
C ASP A 49 7.85 10.35 0.21
N VAL A 50 6.61 10.68 0.59
CA VAL A 50 5.44 10.63 -0.30
C VAL A 50 5.63 11.45 -1.60
N GLN A 51 6.32 12.60 -1.49
CA GLN A 51 6.65 13.50 -2.60
C GLN A 51 7.53 12.87 -3.68
N ASN A 52 8.23 11.77 -3.38
CA ASN A 52 9.06 11.07 -4.36
C ASN A 52 8.19 10.26 -5.35
N TYR A 53 6.93 10.01 -5.02
CA TYR A 53 6.05 9.11 -5.76
C TYR A 53 4.80 9.81 -6.30
N THR A 54 4.33 10.87 -5.64
CA THR A 54 3.10 11.57 -6.00
C THR A 54 3.13 13.07 -5.66
N ASN A 55 2.19 13.82 -6.21
CA ASN A 55 1.97 15.23 -5.90
C ASN A 55 1.12 15.44 -4.63
N LYS A 56 0.64 14.37 -3.99
CA LYS A 56 -0.07 14.44 -2.70
C LYS A 56 0.89 14.86 -1.59
N LYS A 57 0.36 15.54 -0.58
CA LYS A 57 1.18 16.19 0.47
C LYS A 57 1.45 15.32 1.69
N ASN A 58 0.57 14.37 1.97
CA ASN A 58 0.62 13.54 3.17
C ASN A 58 0.62 12.07 2.77
N GLY A 59 1.35 11.25 3.51
CA GLY A 59 1.41 9.81 3.30
C GLY A 59 1.41 9.03 4.62
N VAL A 60 0.81 7.84 4.62
CA VAL A 60 1.02 6.82 5.66
C VAL A 60 1.37 5.48 5.02
N CYS A 61 2.40 4.82 5.53
CA CYS A 61 2.85 3.49 5.14
C CYS A 61 1.99 2.43 5.84
N LEU A 62 1.49 1.47 5.09
CA LEU A 62 0.74 0.32 5.58
C LEU A 62 1.71 -0.82 5.89
N GLU A 63 1.68 -1.27 7.14
CA GLU A 63 2.43 -2.43 7.60
C GLU A 63 1.46 -3.50 8.11
N TRP A 64 1.48 -4.65 7.46
CA TRP A 64 0.76 -5.86 7.86
C TRP A 64 1.56 -7.09 7.42
N ASN A 65 1.29 -8.26 8.00
CA ASN A 65 2.01 -9.48 7.63
C ASN A 65 1.52 -10.08 6.30
N TYR A 66 0.21 -10.07 6.10
CA TYR A 66 -0.45 -10.60 4.91
C TYR A 66 -1.87 -10.05 4.83
N PHE A 67 -2.36 -9.93 3.59
CA PHE A 67 -3.73 -9.58 3.31
C PHE A 67 -4.74 -10.52 4.01
N THR A 68 -5.75 -9.91 4.64
CA THR A 68 -7.02 -10.57 4.96
C THR A 68 -8.17 -9.67 4.51
N GLU A 69 -9.34 -10.26 4.23
CA GLU A 69 -10.50 -9.45 3.85
C GLU A 69 -10.91 -8.46 4.94
N GLY A 70 -10.75 -8.83 6.22
CA GLY A 70 -11.12 -7.98 7.34
C GLY A 70 -10.18 -6.79 7.53
N ARG A 71 -8.86 -6.99 7.42
CA ARG A 71 -7.88 -5.88 7.36
C ARG A 71 -8.16 -4.96 6.19
N ALA A 72 -8.39 -5.52 5.01
CA ALA A 72 -8.70 -4.72 3.82
C ALA A 72 -9.99 -3.89 4.00
N LYS A 73 -11.01 -4.40 4.70
CA LYS A 73 -12.21 -3.64 5.06
C LYS A 73 -11.89 -2.45 5.97
N GLN A 74 -11.02 -2.64 6.96
CA GLN A 74 -10.56 -1.55 7.85
C GLN A 74 -9.81 -0.47 7.06
N ILE A 75 -8.93 -0.86 6.12
CA ILE A 75 -8.22 0.08 5.24
C ILE A 75 -9.18 0.84 4.31
N ILE A 76 -10.20 0.18 3.79
CA ILE A 76 -11.24 0.84 2.98
C ILE A 76 -12.00 1.87 3.83
N GLU A 77 -12.39 1.54 5.07
CA GLU A 77 -13.05 2.52 5.95
C GLU A 77 -12.14 3.69 6.32
N TYR A 78 -10.86 3.42 6.56
CA TYR A 78 -9.87 4.47 6.76
C TYR A 78 -9.84 5.46 5.57
N MET A 79 -9.78 4.95 4.34
CA MET A 79 -9.80 5.78 3.13
C MET A 79 -11.13 6.53 2.95
N LYS A 80 -12.28 5.90 3.24
CA LYS A 80 -13.59 6.57 3.21
C LYS A 80 -13.65 7.77 4.14
N ASN A 81 -13.16 7.61 5.38
CA ASN A 81 -13.12 8.69 6.36
C ASN A 81 -12.22 9.83 5.89
N ALA A 82 -11.05 9.53 5.34
CA ALA A 82 -10.17 10.54 4.78
C ALA A 82 -10.80 11.28 3.56
N LEU A 83 -11.51 10.57 2.68
CA LEU A 83 -12.25 11.13 1.53
C LEU A 83 -13.41 12.06 1.92
N GLN A 84 -13.80 12.14 3.19
CA GLN A 84 -14.72 13.18 3.65
C GLN A 84 -14.09 14.59 3.54
N ASN A 85 -12.76 14.68 3.56
CA ASN A 85 -12.01 15.93 3.60
C ASN A 85 -11.12 16.19 2.36
N THR A 86 -11.05 15.24 1.42
CA THR A 86 -10.32 15.36 0.15
C THR A 86 -11.13 14.75 -1.00
N THR A 87 -10.86 15.16 -2.24
CA THR A 87 -11.56 14.63 -3.42
C THR A 87 -10.98 13.31 -3.94
N SER A 88 -9.69 13.04 -3.67
CA SER A 88 -9.05 11.78 -4.00
C SER A 88 -7.93 11.40 -3.04
N ILE A 89 -7.73 10.09 -2.94
CA ILE A 89 -6.64 9.41 -2.21
C ILE A 89 -5.98 8.45 -3.19
N GLU A 90 -4.69 8.17 -2.99
CA GLU A 90 -3.95 7.19 -3.77
C GLU A 90 -3.41 6.09 -2.86
N LEU A 91 -3.67 4.83 -3.20
CA LEU A 91 -3.01 3.66 -2.63
C LEU A 91 -1.89 3.24 -3.58
N TRP A 92 -0.66 3.29 -3.08
CA TRP A 92 0.55 2.98 -3.83
C TRP A 92 1.17 1.68 -3.34
N HIS A 93 1.77 0.93 -4.26
CA HIS A 93 2.63 -0.21 -3.97
C HIS A 93 3.89 -0.09 -4.82
N VAL A 94 5.03 0.09 -4.14
CA VAL A 94 6.27 0.56 -4.76
C VAL A 94 7.49 -0.16 -4.18
N TRP A 95 8.59 -0.12 -4.93
CA TRP A 95 9.92 -0.35 -4.38
C TRP A 95 10.44 0.94 -3.76
N LEU A 96 10.87 0.92 -2.49
CA LEU A 96 11.58 2.04 -1.91
C LEU A 96 12.95 2.15 -2.59
N MET A 97 13.11 3.20 -3.40
CA MET A 97 14.33 3.49 -4.16
C MET A 97 15.05 4.69 -3.57
N ASP A 98 16.38 4.61 -3.49
CA ASP A 98 17.18 5.82 -3.36
C ASP A 98 17.23 6.54 -4.71
N TYR A 99 17.14 7.87 -4.69
CA TYR A 99 17.05 8.75 -5.87
C TYR A 99 18.16 8.55 -6.92
N TYR A 100 19.23 7.82 -6.58
CA TYR A 100 20.43 7.59 -7.39
C TYR A 100 20.58 6.16 -7.91
N GLU A 101 19.69 5.23 -7.58
CA GLU A 101 19.94 3.80 -7.84
C GLU A 101 19.59 3.34 -9.25
N PHE A 102 18.86 4.13 -10.03
CA PHE A 102 18.44 3.73 -11.37
C PHE A 102 18.51 4.90 -12.34
N GLU A 103 19.20 4.69 -13.48
CA GLU A 103 19.17 5.63 -14.61
C GLU A 103 17.77 5.70 -15.23
N ASP A 104 16.98 4.63 -15.08
CA ASP A 104 15.62 4.50 -15.59
C ASP A 104 14.57 4.60 -14.47
N ARG A 105 13.61 5.52 -14.62
CA ARG A 105 12.46 5.70 -13.71
C ARG A 105 11.61 4.43 -13.65
N PRO A 106 10.83 4.11 -12.59
CA PRO A 106 9.89 2.98 -12.56
C PRO A 106 8.82 3.04 -13.66
N VAL A 107 8.24 1.91 -14.06
CA VAL A 107 7.00 1.86 -14.87
C VAL A 107 5.82 2.10 -13.93
N ILE A 108 4.98 3.08 -14.18
CA ILE A 108 3.83 3.38 -13.31
C ILE A 108 2.55 2.83 -13.95
N HIS A 109 1.93 1.86 -13.27
CA HIS A 109 0.60 1.34 -13.58
C HIS A 109 -0.41 2.08 -12.72
N ARG A 110 -1.35 2.79 -13.36
CA ARG A 110 -2.35 3.59 -12.65
C ARG A 110 -3.75 3.15 -13.02
N GLN A 111 -4.57 2.96 -12.00
CA GLN A 111 -6.01 2.73 -12.09
C GLN A 111 -6.75 3.79 -11.28
N THR A 112 -7.96 4.15 -11.71
CA THR A 112 -8.86 5.01 -10.95
C THR A 112 -10.16 4.28 -10.67
N VAL A 113 -10.68 4.39 -9.45
CA VAL A 113 -11.95 3.80 -9.03
C VAL A 113 -12.72 4.80 -8.15
N SER A 114 -14.06 4.73 -8.18
CA SER A 114 -14.88 5.47 -7.20
C SER A 114 -14.87 4.76 -5.84
N ILE A 115 -15.13 5.49 -4.76
CA ILE A 115 -15.21 4.92 -3.42
C ILE A 115 -16.36 3.90 -3.28
N ASP A 116 -17.42 4.06 -4.07
CA ASP A 116 -18.57 3.14 -4.09
C ASP A 116 -18.25 1.82 -4.81
N GLU A 117 -17.30 1.82 -5.73
CA GLU A 117 -16.84 0.64 -6.47
C GLU A 117 -15.63 -0.03 -5.82
N LEU A 118 -15.00 0.63 -4.84
CA LEU A 118 -13.85 0.09 -4.14
C LEU A 118 -14.23 -1.16 -3.34
N THR A 119 -13.40 -2.21 -3.47
CA THR A 119 -13.63 -3.49 -2.81
C THR A 119 -12.31 -4.04 -2.29
N THR A 120 -12.39 -5.03 -1.40
CA THR A 120 -11.21 -5.72 -0.87
C THR A 120 -10.39 -6.42 -1.96
N LYS A 121 -11.01 -6.73 -3.12
CA LYS A 121 -10.30 -7.30 -4.28
C LYS A 121 -9.30 -6.31 -4.86
N HIS A 122 -9.65 -5.04 -4.97
CA HIS A 122 -8.71 -4.01 -5.42
C HIS A 122 -7.52 -3.88 -4.47
N ILE A 123 -7.76 -3.96 -3.15
CA ILE A 123 -6.68 -3.93 -2.14
C ILE A 123 -5.78 -5.15 -2.30
N LYS A 124 -6.37 -6.33 -2.50
CA LYS A 124 -5.62 -7.57 -2.74
C LYS A 124 -4.80 -7.51 -4.03
N GLU A 125 -5.36 -6.99 -5.11
CA GLU A 125 -4.65 -6.83 -6.39
C GLU A 125 -3.44 -5.93 -6.27
N ILE A 126 -3.52 -4.88 -5.43
CA ILE A 126 -2.37 -4.01 -5.13
C ILE A 126 -1.34 -4.71 -4.23
N ASP A 127 -1.79 -5.42 -3.18
CA ASP A 127 -0.90 -6.14 -2.24
C ASP A 127 -0.16 -7.30 -2.91
N ASP A 128 -0.82 -8.01 -3.83
CA ASP A 128 -0.25 -9.13 -4.60
C ASP A 128 0.61 -8.66 -5.79
N ALA A 129 0.65 -7.36 -6.09
CA ALA A 129 1.27 -6.85 -7.32
C ALA A 129 2.79 -7.04 -7.30
N GLU A 130 3.31 -7.82 -8.25
CA GLU A 130 4.73 -8.07 -8.34
C GLU A 130 5.48 -6.83 -8.88
N ILE A 131 6.36 -6.26 -8.05
CA ILE A 131 7.18 -5.09 -8.39
C ILE A 131 8.23 -5.40 -9.47
N TRP A 132 8.82 -6.59 -9.44
CA TRP A 132 9.92 -7.00 -10.33
C TRP A 132 9.45 -7.99 -11.40
N ASN A 133 8.39 -7.64 -12.12
CA ASN A 133 7.67 -8.55 -13.02
C ASN A 133 8.01 -8.40 -14.51
N THR A 134 9.19 -7.87 -14.84
CA THR A 134 9.51 -7.33 -16.16
C THR A 134 9.07 -8.24 -17.33
N PRO A 135 8.09 -7.82 -18.16
CA PRO A 135 7.84 -8.45 -19.46
C PRO A 135 8.71 -7.85 -20.58
N ASP A 136 9.40 -6.73 -20.31
CA ASP A 136 10.17 -5.99 -21.31
C ASP A 136 11.63 -6.45 -21.36
N LYS A 137 11.99 -7.13 -22.47
CA LYS A 137 13.37 -7.56 -22.75
C LYS A 137 14.36 -6.40 -22.88
N MET A 138 13.88 -5.17 -23.04
CA MET A 138 14.72 -4.00 -23.26
C MET A 138 15.28 -3.42 -21.95
N TYR A 139 14.54 -3.53 -20.83
CA TYR A 139 14.91 -2.92 -19.54
C TYR A 139 14.63 -3.86 -18.35
N PRO A 140 15.35 -5.00 -18.24
CA PRO A 140 15.10 -6.03 -17.23
C PRO A 140 15.22 -5.54 -15.77
N ASN A 141 15.91 -4.43 -15.54
CA ASN A 141 16.24 -3.90 -14.22
C ASN A 141 15.32 -2.75 -13.76
N ARG A 142 14.13 -2.61 -14.36
CA ARG A 142 13.18 -1.52 -14.06
C ARG A 142 11.97 -2.04 -13.26
N PRO A 143 11.69 -1.51 -12.06
CA PRO A 143 10.53 -1.94 -11.28
C PRO A 143 9.22 -1.37 -11.83
N SER A 144 8.13 -2.11 -11.60
CA SER A 144 6.74 -1.70 -11.79
C SER A 144 6.18 -1.15 -10.49
N PHE A 145 5.64 0.06 -10.51
CA PHE A 145 4.92 0.70 -9.41
C PHE A 145 3.43 0.74 -9.71
N TYR A 146 2.62 0.51 -8.70
CA TYR A 146 1.17 0.44 -8.83
C TYR A 146 0.53 1.56 -8.03
N CYS A 147 -0.44 2.24 -8.65
CA CYS A 147 -1.23 3.29 -8.03
C CYS A 147 -2.70 3.05 -8.32
N LEU A 148 -3.48 2.84 -7.26
CA LEU A 148 -4.93 2.93 -7.30
C LEU A 148 -5.33 4.31 -6.78
N GLU A 149 -5.89 5.16 -7.64
CA GLU A 149 -6.52 6.41 -7.22
C GLU A 149 -8.00 6.16 -6.89
N ILE A 150 -8.39 6.46 -5.65
CA ILE A 150 -9.75 6.35 -5.17
C ILE A 150 -10.35 7.76 -5.12
N LYS A 151 -11.48 7.95 -5.81
CA LYS A 151 -12.20 9.23 -5.86
C LYS A 151 -13.51 9.15 -5.08
N ARG A 152 -13.87 10.27 -4.46
CA ARG A 152 -15.18 10.43 -3.81
C ARG A 152 -16.33 10.39 -4.80
#